data_AF-A0A0Q7EZT0-F1
#
_entry.id   AF-A0A0Q7EZT0-F1
#
_cell.length_a   1.000
_cell.length_b   1.000
_cell.length_c   1.000
_cell.angle_alpha   90.00
_cell.angle_beta   90.00
_cell.angle_gamma   90.00
#
_symmetry.space_group_name_H-M   'P 1'
#
loop_
_entity.id
_entity.type
_entity.pdbx_description
1 polymer ?
#
loop_
_entity_poly.entity_id
_entity_poly.type
_entity_poly.pdbx_seq_one_letter_code
_entity_poly.pdbx_strand_id
1 'polypeptide(L)'
;MTAILYPVAADAGQAFATPSGRAAREREAALAAGQAVAFVTEAIGPTYASRDAALDALAGKVEDDRPGRIVTLSAEDRFITLVEQVAPQSGKRRRAPAPVQPTFKDGHRWPAPPAPPATVWQAMISYWRIGGAPQRHAVDTQARHARRKGGDEMDTDALRALTRQPLRAVKPQQPLDIGLFETRLPEAPHIVVPDE
;
A
#
# COMPACT_ATOMS: atom_id res chain seq x y z
N MET A 1 10.00 25.11 -10.98
CA MET A 1 9.44 23.75 -10.80
C MET A 1 7.93 23.85 -10.91
N THR A 2 7.35 23.36 -11.99
CA THR A 2 5.90 23.26 -12.19
C THR A 2 5.38 22.02 -11.47
N ALA A 3 4.35 22.17 -10.64
CA ALA A 3 3.73 21.09 -9.88
C ALA A 3 2.66 20.37 -10.70
N ILE A 4 2.37 19.11 -10.38
CA ILE A 4 1.24 18.37 -10.97
C ILE A 4 -0.06 19.02 -10.49
N LEU A 5 -1.00 19.25 -11.41
CA LEU A 5 -2.32 19.80 -11.09
C LEU A 5 -3.33 18.65 -11.06
N TYR A 6 -3.55 18.13 -9.85
CA TYR A 6 -4.42 16.98 -9.66
C TYR A 6 -5.89 17.36 -9.86
N PRO A 7 -6.68 16.53 -10.57
CA PRO A 7 -8.11 16.75 -10.73
C PRO A 7 -8.85 16.82 -9.39
N VAL A 8 -9.90 17.62 -9.32
CA VAL A 8 -10.83 17.68 -8.19
C VAL A 8 -12.16 17.08 -8.63
N ALA A 9 -12.60 15.99 -8.01
CA ALA A 9 -13.75 15.21 -8.47
C ALA A 9 -14.37 14.36 -7.34
N ALA A 10 -15.61 13.90 -7.50
CA ALA A 10 -16.27 13.01 -6.53
C ALA A 10 -15.78 11.56 -6.60
N ASP A 11 -15.40 11.10 -7.79
CA ASP A 11 -14.92 9.74 -8.07
C ASP A 11 -13.86 9.73 -9.20
N ALA A 12 -13.20 8.58 -9.38
CA ALA A 12 -12.17 8.40 -10.40
C ALA A 12 -12.69 8.63 -11.83
N GLY A 13 -13.92 8.20 -12.13
CA GLY A 13 -14.53 8.37 -13.46
C GLY A 13 -14.72 9.84 -13.81
N GLN A 14 -15.25 10.62 -12.87
CA GLN A 14 -15.35 12.06 -13.01
C GLN A 14 -13.95 12.72 -13.11
N ALA A 15 -12.98 12.28 -12.30
CA ALA A 15 -11.61 12.81 -12.34
C ALA A 15 -10.96 12.66 -13.72
N PHE A 16 -11.29 11.59 -14.45
CA PHE A 16 -10.76 11.29 -15.77
C PHE A 16 -11.50 11.95 -16.92
N ALA A 17 -12.83 12.00 -16.84
CA ALA A 17 -13.66 12.56 -17.91
C ALA A 17 -13.75 14.08 -17.82
N THR A 18 -14.34 14.59 -16.73
CA THR A 18 -14.73 16.00 -16.59
C THR A 18 -14.59 16.43 -15.12
N PRO A 19 -13.35 16.73 -14.67
CA PRO A 19 -13.13 17.15 -13.29
C PRO A 19 -13.69 18.54 -13.03
N SER A 20 -14.12 18.79 -11.79
CA SER A 20 -14.66 20.09 -11.35
C SER A 20 -13.60 21.19 -11.31
N GLY A 21 -12.32 20.81 -11.28
CA GLY A 21 -11.19 21.72 -11.29
C GLY A 21 -9.88 20.95 -11.19
N ARG A 22 -8.77 21.67 -11.08
CA ARG A 22 -7.46 21.08 -10.80
C ARG A 22 -6.72 21.91 -9.75
N ALA A 23 -5.93 21.24 -8.93
CA ALA A 23 -5.23 21.86 -7.81
C ALA A 23 -3.93 21.13 -7.49
N ALA A 24 -2.87 21.89 -7.19
CA ALA A 24 -1.61 21.30 -6.73
C ALA A 24 -1.66 20.96 -5.24
N ARG A 25 -2.46 21.71 -4.47
CA ARG A 25 -2.50 21.64 -3.00
C ARG A 25 -3.91 21.38 -2.49
N GLU A 26 -4.01 20.73 -1.33
CA GLU A 26 -5.27 20.44 -0.65
C GLU A 26 -6.12 21.69 -0.43
N ARG A 27 -5.49 22.80 -0.01
CA ARG A 27 -6.19 24.07 0.21
C ARG A 27 -6.86 24.61 -1.06
N GLU A 28 -6.17 24.54 -2.19
CA GLU A 28 -6.71 24.97 -3.49
C GLU A 28 -7.85 24.05 -3.93
N ALA A 29 -7.68 22.75 -3.74
CA ALA A 29 -8.70 21.75 -4.05
C ALA A 29 -9.96 21.93 -3.20
N ALA A 30 -9.81 22.18 -1.89
CA ALA A 30 -10.92 22.44 -0.97
C ALA A 30 -11.67 23.73 -1.33
N LEU A 31 -10.93 24.78 -1.75
CA LEU A 31 -11.53 26.03 -2.23
C LEU A 31 -12.32 25.80 -3.53
N ALA A 32 -11.77 25.05 -4.48
CA ALA A 32 -12.44 24.72 -5.74
C ALA A 32 -13.67 23.81 -5.53
N ALA A 33 -13.61 22.89 -4.57
CA ALA A 33 -14.70 21.97 -4.25
C ALA A 33 -15.79 22.58 -3.35
N GLY A 34 -15.48 23.66 -2.61
CA GLY A 34 -16.35 24.20 -1.55
C GLY A 34 -16.57 23.24 -0.38
N GLN A 35 -15.79 22.16 -0.29
CA GLN A 35 -15.93 21.07 0.67
C GLN A 35 -14.56 20.49 1.04
N ALA A 36 -14.51 19.70 2.11
CA ALA A 36 -13.32 18.93 2.44
C ALA A 36 -13.00 17.91 1.35
N VAL A 37 -11.72 17.77 1.05
CA VAL A 37 -11.20 16.85 0.02
C VAL A 37 -10.18 15.88 0.62
N ALA A 38 -9.95 14.76 -0.05
CA ALA A 38 -8.89 13.80 0.30
C ALA A 38 -8.08 13.43 -0.94
N PHE A 39 -6.75 13.31 -0.80
CA PHE A 39 -5.91 12.82 -1.89
C PHE A 39 -5.99 11.30 -1.99
N VAL A 40 -6.43 10.79 -3.14
CA VAL A 40 -6.60 9.36 -3.38
C VAL A 40 -5.94 8.94 -4.68
N THR A 41 -5.69 7.64 -4.82
CA THR A 41 -5.25 7.03 -6.07
C THR A 41 -6.06 5.76 -6.30
N GLU A 42 -6.82 5.75 -7.39
CA GLU A 42 -7.80 4.71 -7.69
C GLU A 42 -7.57 4.14 -9.09
N ALA A 43 -7.96 2.87 -9.29
CA ALA A 43 -7.90 2.23 -10.58
C ALA A 43 -9.01 2.80 -11.49
N ILE A 44 -8.68 3.03 -12.76
CA ILE A 44 -9.65 3.51 -13.75
C ILE A 44 -9.57 2.73 -15.06
N GLY A 45 -10.75 2.46 -15.62
CA GLY A 45 -10.88 1.74 -16.88
C GLY A 45 -10.56 0.25 -16.76
N PRO A 46 -10.50 -0.46 -17.90
CA PRO A 46 -10.25 -1.89 -17.92
C PRO A 46 -8.78 -2.22 -17.57
N THR A 47 -8.55 -3.50 -17.24
CA THR A 47 -7.20 -4.08 -17.22
C THR A 47 -6.78 -4.45 -18.64
N TYR A 48 -5.50 -4.31 -18.95
CA TYR A 48 -4.91 -4.64 -20.24
C TYR A 48 -3.93 -5.81 -20.11
N ALA A 49 -3.88 -6.68 -21.10
CA ALA A 49 -2.96 -7.83 -21.10
C ALA A 49 -1.49 -7.43 -21.30
N SER A 50 -1.22 -6.27 -21.92
CA SER A 50 0.12 -5.76 -22.18
C SER A 50 0.21 -4.26 -21.94
N ARG A 51 1.44 -3.79 -21.71
CA ARG A 51 1.75 -2.36 -21.56
C ARG A 51 1.37 -1.59 -22.81
N ASP A 52 1.72 -2.11 -23.99
CA ASP A 52 1.48 -1.46 -25.28
C ASP A 52 0.00 -1.26 -25.54
N ALA A 53 -0.84 -2.25 -25.23
CA ALA A 53 -2.29 -2.13 -25.34
C ALA A 53 -2.86 -1.05 -24.41
N ALA A 54 -2.31 -0.94 -23.21
CA ALA A 54 -2.70 0.11 -22.26
C ALA A 54 -2.28 1.51 -22.74
N LEU A 55 -1.07 1.63 -23.30
CA LEU A 55 -0.54 2.89 -23.87
C LEU A 55 -1.35 3.33 -25.09
N ASP A 56 -1.71 2.40 -25.98
CA ASP A 56 -2.53 2.72 -27.15
C ASP A 56 -3.94 3.17 -26.74
N ALA A 57 -4.55 2.52 -25.74
CA ALA A 57 -5.88 2.90 -25.23
C ALA A 57 -5.90 4.26 -24.48
N LEU A 58 -4.76 4.67 -23.92
CA LEU A 58 -4.60 5.90 -23.14
C LEU A 58 -3.70 6.92 -23.84
N ALA A 59 -3.62 6.87 -25.17
CA ALA A 59 -2.76 7.73 -25.96
C ALA A 59 -2.97 9.22 -25.61
N GLY A 60 -1.87 9.93 -25.30
CA GLY A 60 -1.90 11.35 -24.92
C GLY A 60 -2.40 11.63 -23.49
N LYS A 61 -2.74 10.60 -22.69
CA LYS A 61 -3.13 10.72 -21.28
C LYS A 61 -2.09 10.20 -20.32
N VAL A 62 -1.15 9.38 -20.80
CA VAL A 62 -0.01 8.84 -20.06
C VAL A 62 1.27 9.07 -20.87
N GLU A 63 2.41 9.06 -20.19
CA GLU A 63 3.69 9.12 -20.88
C GLU A 63 3.94 7.82 -21.66
N ASP A 64 4.42 7.97 -22.89
CA ASP A 64 4.80 6.88 -23.78
C ASP A 64 6.29 7.03 -24.10
N ASP A 65 7.06 5.99 -23.84
CA ASP A 65 8.51 5.92 -24.05
C ASP A 65 8.87 4.99 -25.22
N ARG A 66 7.88 4.48 -25.96
CA ARG A 66 8.11 3.57 -27.08
C ARG A 66 8.87 4.29 -28.21
N PRO A 67 9.87 3.63 -28.84
CA PRO A 67 10.57 4.20 -29.98
C PRO A 67 9.61 4.62 -31.10
N GLY A 68 9.71 5.87 -31.55
CA GLY A 68 8.84 6.43 -32.60
C GLY A 68 7.45 6.90 -32.14
N ARG A 69 7.10 6.75 -30.85
CA ARG A 69 5.85 7.25 -30.25
C ARG A 69 6.08 7.92 -28.89
N ILE A 70 7.23 8.56 -28.71
CA ILE A 70 7.57 9.20 -27.44
C ILE A 70 6.60 10.36 -27.17
N VAL A 71 5.82 10.24 -26.10
CA VAL A 71 4.90 11.26 -25.59
C VAL A 71 5.33 11.61 -24.18
N THR A 72 5.78 12.85 -23.99
CA THR A 72 6.08 13.41 -22.67
C THR A 72 5.01 14.43 -22.33
N LEU A 73 4.32 14.22 -21.20
CA LEU A 73 3.28 15.14 -20.77
C LEU A 73 3.89 16.35 -20.07
N SER A 74 3.16 17.47 -20.11
CA SER A 74 3.44 18.60 -19.24
C SER A 74 3.42 18.13 -17.78
N ALA A 75 4.21 18.75 -16.89
CA ALA A 75 4.22 18.35 -15.48
C ALA A 75 2.82 18.42 -14.85
N GLU A 76 1.98 19.35 -15.31
CA GLU A 76 0.63 19.59 -14.80
C GLU A 76 -0.33 18.42 -15.10
N ASP A 77 -0.06 17.66 -16.16
CA ASP A 77 -0.92 16.58 -16.67
C ASP A 77 -0.52 15.17 -16.21
N ARG A 78 0.55 15.03 -15.41
CA ARG A 78 1.09 13.73 -14.97
C ARG A 78 0.37 13.15 -13.75
N PHE A 79 -0.96 13.11 -13.78
CA PHE A 79 -1.80 12.58 -12.70
C PHE A 79 -2.35 11.16 -12.98
N ILE A 80 -2.05 10.59 -14.15
CA ILE A 80 -2.37 9.20 -14.50
C ILE A 80 -1.07 8.42 -14.68
N THR A 81 -1.01 7.23 -14.08
CA THR A 81 0.14 6.32 -14.18
C THR A 81 -0.34 4.93 -14.57
N LEU A 82 0.46 4.24 -15.40
CA LEU A 82 0.26 2.82 -15.69
C LEU A 82 1.04 1.97 -14.70
N VAL A 83 0.36 0.98 -14.11
CA VAL A 83 0.94 0.08 -13.12
C VAL A 83 0.73 -1.36 -13.56
N GLU A 84 1.80 -2.16 -13.53
CA GLU A 84 1.71 -3.61 -13.66
C GLU A 84 1.20 -4.22 -12.35
N GLN A 85 0.11 -4.97 -12.44
CA GLN A 85 -0.53 -5.64 -11.32
C GLN A 85 -0.63 -7.14 -11.60
N VAL A 86 -0.67 -7.95 -10.55
CA VAL A 86 -0.95 -9.37 -10.74
C VAL A 86 -2.41 -9.55 -11.15
N ALA A 87 -2.65 -10.32 -12.20
CA ALA A 87 -3.97 -10.61 -12.72
C ALA A 87 -4.88 -11.16 -11.60
N PRO A 88 -6.12 -10.65 -11.46
CA PRO A 88 -7.08 -11.23 -10.53
C PRO A 88 -7.38 -12.68 -10.95
N GLN A 89 -7.10 -13.65 -10.07
CA GLN A 89 -7.51 -15.04 -10.29
C GLN A 89 -9.03 -15.14 -10.11
N SER A 90 -9.73 -15.62 -11.14
CA SER A 90 -11.17 -15.81 -11.12
C SER A 90 -11.60 -16.66 -9.90
N GLY A 91 -12.39 -16.07 -9.00
CA GLY A 91 -13.16 -16.79 -7.99
C GLY A 91 -12.40 -17.31 -6.76
N LYS A 92 -11.10 -17.05 -6.59
CA LYS A 92 -10.38 -17.46 -5.37
C LYS A 92 -9.57 -16.30 -4.80
N ARG A 93 -9.82 -15.95 -3.52
CA ARG A 93 -8.91 -15.12 -2.73
C ARG A 93 -7.51 -15.71 -2.85
N ARG A 94 -6.57 -14.93 -3.36
CA ARG A 94 -5.18 -15.36 -3.58
C ARG A 94 -4.59 -15.73 -2.22
N ARG A 95 -4.48 -17.03 -1.95
CA ARG A 95 -3.82 -17.52 -0.73
C ARG A 95 -2.34 -17.15 -0.82
N ALA A 96 -1.79 -16.69 0.30
CA ALA A 96 -0.34 -16.54 0.42
C ALA A 96 0.32 -17.87 0.05
N PRO A 97 1.44 -17.85 -0.70
CA PRO A 97 2.14 -19.07 -1.03
C PRO A 97 2.52 -19.81 0.26
N ALA A 98 2.33 -21.14 0.25
CA ALA A 98 2.72 -21.95 1.38
C ALA A 98 4.25 -21.85 1.61
N PRO A 99 4.72 -21.89 2.87
CA PRO A 99 6.14 -21.97 3.16
C PRO A 99 6.76 -23.17 2.43
N VAL A 100 7.85 -22.92 1.70
CA VAL A 100 8.57 -23.96 0.97
C VAL A 100 9.57 -24.63 1.92
N GLN A 101 9.55 -25.96 2.00
CA GLN A 101 10.54 -26.72 2.77
C GLN A 101 11.80 -26.95 1.92
N PRO A 102 13.00 -26.91 2.53
CA PRO A 102 14.23 -27.21 1.82
C PRO A 102 14.26 -28.70 1.44
N THR A 103 14.49 -28.97 0.17
CA THR A 103 14.72 -30.31 -0.36
C THR A 103 16.14 -30.35 -0.90
N PHE A 104 17.03 -31.13 -0.27
CA PHE A 104 18.38 -31.34 -0.81
C PHE A 104 18.31 -32.42 -1.89
N LYS A 105 18.14 -32.00 -3.15
CA LYS A 105 18.01 -32.87 -4.31
C LYS A 105 18.85 -32.33 -5.45
N ASP A 106 19.60 -33.22 -6.12
CA ASP A 106 20.41 -32.89 -7.29
C ASP A 106 21.40 -31.74 -7.06
N GLY A 107 21.94 -31.61 -5.83
CA GLY A 107 22.87 -30.53 -5.45
C GLY A 107 22.20 -29.19 -5.15
N HIS A 108 20.87 -29.10 -5.25
CA HIS A 108 20.09 -27.91 -4.91
C HIS A 108 19.37 -28.12 -3.57
N ARG A 109 19.37 -27.09 -2.70
CA ARG A 109 18.71 -27.11 -1.38
C ARG A 109 17.26 -26.65 -1.42
N TRP A 110 16.87 -25.92 -2.45
CA TRP A 110 15.54 -25.35 -2.62
C TRP A 110 14.91 -25.91 -3.88
N PRO A 111 13.61 -26.25 -3.86
CA PRO A 111 12.92 -26.63 -5.08
C PRO A 111 12.86 -25.44 -6.04
N ALA A 112 12.68 -25.74 -7.33
CA ALA A 112 12.48 -24.70 -8.33
C ALA A 112 11.26 -23.83 -7.96
N PRO A 113 11.36 -22.49 -8.14
CA PRO A 113 10.25 -21.61 -7.84
C PRO A 113 9.06 -21.91 -8.77
N PRO A 114 7.81 -21.70 -8.31
CA PRO A 114 6.65 -21.79 -9.18
C PRO A 114 6.72 -20.73 -10.29
N ALA A 115 5.99 -20.99 -11.38
CA ALA A 115 5.86 -20.02 -12.45
C ALA A 115 5.36 -18.66 -11.91
N PRO A 116 5.87 -17.53 -12.43
CA PRO A 116 5.40 -16.22 -12.02
C PRO A 116 3.90 -16.09 -12.32
N PRO A 117 3.15 -15.35 -11.48
CA PRO A 117 1.74 -15.13 -11.75
C PRO A 117 1.57 -14.30 -13.03
N ALA A 118 0.47 -14.53 -13.74
CA ALA A 118 0.09 -13.66 -14.85
C ALA A 118 -0.10 -12.22 -14.35
N THR A 119 0.37 -11.25 -15.14
CA THR A 119 0.23 -9.82 -14.85
C THR A 119 -0.71 -9.15 -15.84
N VAL A 120 -1.25 -8.01 -15.42
CA VAL A 120 -2.10 -7.11 -16.21
C VAL A 120 -1.65 -5.68 -15.96
N TRP A 121 -1.93 -4.81 -16.90
CA TRP A 121 -1.66 -3.38 -16.79
C TRP A 121 -2.95 -2.65 -16.45
N GLN A 122 -2.91 -1.80 -15.43
CA GLN A 122 -4.06 -1.00 -14.98
C GLN A 122 -3.67 0.47 -14.90
N ALA A 123 -4.53 1.35 -15.38
CA ALA A 123 -4.37 2.78 -15.18
C ALA A 123 -4.80 3.16 -13.76
N MET A 124 -3.97 3.95 -13.10
CA MET A 124 -4.21 4.52 -11.78
C MET A 124 -4.27 6.04 -11.94
N ILE A 125 -5.32 6.66 -11.40
CA ILE A 125 -5.51 8.11 -11.40
C ILE A 125 -5.37 8.66 -9.98
N SER A 126 -4.53 9.67 -9.80
CA SER A 126 -4.40 10.41 -8.56
C SER A 126 -5.22 11.70 -8.62
N TYR A 127 -6.08 11.95 -7.62
CA TYR A 127 -6.98 13.10 -7.64
C TYR A 127 -7.41 13.52 -6.21
N TRP A 128 -7.95 14.73 -6.10
CA TRP A 128 -8.60 15.26 -4.90
C TRP A 128 -10.07 14.85 -4.90
N ARG A 129 -10.43 13.90 -4.02
CA ARG A 129 -11.79 13.41 -3.87
C ARG A 129 -12.65 14.38 -3.04
N ILE A 130 -13.74 14.87 -3.63
CA ILE A 130 -14.74 15.73 -2.98
C ILE A 130 -15.59 14.89 -2.03
N GLY A 131 -15.95 15.46 -0.88
CA GLY A 131 -16.77 14.77 0.10
C GLY A 131 -15.94 13.72 0.84
N GLY A 132 -14.97 14.20 1.61
CA GLY A 132 -14.09 13.32 2.35
C GLY A 132 -14.84 12.38 3.30
N ALA A 133 -14.42 11.11 3.33
CA ALA A 133 -14.39 10.33 4.57
C ALA A 133 -13.46 9.10 4.46
N PRO A 134 -12.64 8.80 5.49
CA PRO A 134 -12.03 9.73 6.43
C PRO A 134 -10.51 9.50 6.57
N GLN A 135 -9.84 10.46 7.22
CA GLN A 135 -8.74 10.12 8.13
C GLN A 135 -9.34 9.17 9.18
N ARG A 136 -9.41 7.86 8.90
CA ARG A 136 -9.67 6.86 9.95
C ARG A 136 -8.40 6.86 10.80
N HIS A 137 -8.32 7.78 11.77
CA HIS A 137 -7.68 7.41 13.01
C HIS A 137 -8.49 6.21 13.49
N ALA A 138 -7.95 5.01 13.28
CA ALA A 138 -8.59 3.82 13.80
C ALA A 138 -8.85 4.10 15.28
N VAL A 139 -10.15 4.04 15.65
CA VAL A 139 -10.66 4.06 17.01
C VAL A 139 -9.67 3.31 17.91
N ASP A 140 -9.45 3.80 19.13
CA ASP A 140 -8.41 3.46 20.13
C ASP A 140 -7.99 1.98 20.31
N THR A 141 -8.66 1.05 19.65
CA THR A 141 -8.20 -0.29 19.35
C THR A 141 -6.93 -0.35 18.50
N GLN A 142 -5.84 -0.78 19.14
CA GLN A 142 -4.61 -1.17 18.47
C GLN A 142 -4.82 -2.33 17.48
N ALA A 143 -4.08 -2.30 16.37
CA ALA A 143 -4.14 -3.28 15.28
C ALA A 143 -4.04 -4.75 15.73
N ARG A 144 -3.27 -5.07 16.79
CA ARG A 144 -3.19 -6.45 17.33
C ARG A 144 -4.52 -6.91 17.94
N HIS A 145 -5.21 -6.03 18.68
CA HIS A 145 -6.52 -6.34 19.26
C HIS A 145 -7.62 -6.39 18.21
N ALA A 146 -7.58 -5.48 17.23
CA ALA A 146 -8.51 -5.50 16.11
C ALA A 146 -8.40 -6.81 15.28
N ARG A 147 -7.18 -7.28 14.98
CA ARG A 147 -6.95 -8.55 14.27
C ARG A 147 -7.45 -9.77 15.05
N ARG A 148 -7.31 -9.77 16.38
CA ARG A 148 -7.73 -10.90 17.23
C ARG A 148 -9.25 -10.94 17.45
N LYS A 149 -9.92 -9.78 17.44
CA LYS A 149 -11.34 -9.65 17.75
C LYS A 149 -12.24 -9.52 16.51
N GLY A 150 -11.73 -9.01 15.40
CA GLY A 150 -12.50 -8.72 14.18
C GLY A 150 -12.63 -9.88 13.19
N GLY A 151 -11.77 -10.90 13.25
CA GLY A 151 -11.84 -12.05 12.33
C GLY A 151 -11.71 -11.67 10.85
N ASP A 152 -12.20 -12.55 9.96
CA ASP A 152 -12.10 -12.46 8.48
C ASP A 152 -13.07 -11.44 7.82
N GLU A 153 -13.92 -10.77 8.61
CA GLU A 153 -14.94 -9.79 8.16
C GLU A 153 -14.49 -8.32 8.34
N MET A 154 -13.20 -8.05 8.43
CA MET A 154 -12.73 -6.67 8.47
C MET A 154 -12.78 -6.02 7.09
N ASP A 155 -13.51 -4.91 7.00
CA ASP A 155 -13.55 -4.00 5.85
C ASP A 155 -12.13 -3.63 5.37
N THR A 156 -11.91 -3.67 4.05
CA THR A 156 -10.62 -3.37 3.41
C THR A 156 -10.09 -1.99 3.77
N ASP A 157 -10.99 -1.02 3.96
CA ASP A 157 -10.60 0.34 4.36
C ASP A 157 -10.21 0.41 5.85
N ALA A 158 -10.82 -0.41 6.69
CA ALA A 158 -10.42 -0.55 8.09
C ALA A 158 -9.05 -1.23 8.23
N LEU A 159 -8.76 -2.23 7.40
CA LEU A 159 -7.45 -2.88 7.34
C LEU A 159 -6.34 -1.91 6.92
N ARG A 160 -6.58 -1.10 5.87
CA ARG A 160 -5.62 -0.07 5.42
C ARG A 160 -5.34 0.96 6.50
N ALA A 161 -6.37 1.42 7.21
CA ALA A 161 -6.22 2.36 8.32
C ALA A 161 -5.32 1.82 9.44
N LEU A 162 -5.47 0.53 9.80
CA LEU A 162 -4.67 -0.11 10.85
C LEU A 162 -3.20 -0.27 10.48
N THR A 163 -2.88 -0.52 9.21
CA THR A 163 -1.48 -0.68 8.76
C THR A 163 -0.67 0.62 8.79
N ARG A 164 -1.34 1.78 8.80
CA ARG A 164 -0.71 3.10 8.82
C ARG A 164 -0.64 3.72 10.22
N GLN A 165 -1.12 3.01 11.25
CA GLN A 165 -1.02 3.50 12.63
C GLN A 165 0.46 3.51 13.09
N PRO A 166 0.95 4.63 13.66
CA PRO A 166 2.27 4.66 14.28
C PRO A 166 2.30 3.70 15.48
N LEU A 167 3.44 3.02 15.66
CA LEU A 167 3.63 2.09 16.78
C LEU A 167 3.53 2.86 18.10
N ARG A 168 2.51 2.52 18.90
CA ARG A 168 2.33 3.05 20.25
C ARG A 168 2.64 1.97 21.27
N ALA A 169 3.34 2.34 22.33
CA ALA A 169 3.57 1.42 23.45
C ALA A 169 2.23 0.96 24.02
N VAL A 170 2.02 -0.36 24.09
CA VAL A 170 0.75 -0.98 24.50
C VAL A 170 0.60 -0.97 26.03
N LYS A 171 1.73 -1.02 26.73
CA LYS A 171 1.90 -0.96 28.19
C LYS A 171 3.30 -0.40 28.47
N PRO A 172 3.58 0.10 29.70
CA PRO A 172 4.95 0.29 30.16
C PRO A 172 5.73 -1.00 29.89
N GLN A 173 6.96 -0.90 29.36
CA GLN A 173 7.81 -2.08 29.22
C GLN A 173 7.89 -2.76 30.59
N GLN A 174 7.46 -4.02 30.66
CA GLN A 174 7.75 -4.82 31.83
C GLN A 174 9.28 -4.89 31.92
N PRO A 175 9.89 -4.60 33.09
CA PRO A 175 11.28 -4.93 33.29
C PRO A 175 11.44 -6.41 32.96
N LEU A 176 12.45 -6.74 32.16
CA LEU A 176 12.79 -8.12 31.91
C LEU A 176 13.26 -8.70 33.25
N ASP A 177 12.57 -9.72 33.78
CA ASP A 177 13.08 -10.58 34.87
C ASP A 177 14.22 -11.49 34.36
N ILE A 178 15.02 -10.98 33.43
CA ILE A 178 16.28 -11.59 33.06
C ILE A 178 17.26 -10.93 34.02
N GLY A 179 17.53 -11.61 35.14
CA GLY A 179 18.69 -11.38 35.96
C GLY A 179 19.92 -11.56 35.08
N LEU A 180 20.29 -10.48 34.40
CA LEU A 180 21.56 -10.40 33.70
C LEU A 180 22.62 -10.42 34.80
N PHE A 181 23.38 -11.52 34.82
CA PHE A 181 24.65 -11.68 35.51
C PHE A 181 24.55 -11.99 37.01
N GLU A 182 24.18 -13.23 37.35
CA GLU A 182 24.28 -13.74 38.72
C GLU A 182 25.12 -15.02 38.75
N THR A 183 26.26 -14.99 39.45
CA THR A 183 27.14 -16.14 39.66
C THR A 183 27.00 -16.63 41.11
N ARG A 184 26.94 -17.95 41.32
CA ARG A 184 27.01 -18.55 42.66
C ARG A 184 28.43 -18.92 43.00
N LEU A 185 28.96 -18.35 44.07
CA LEU A 185 30.30 -18.67 44.55
C LEU A 185 30.34 -20.11 45.09
N PRO A 186 31.35 -20.92 44.70
CA PRO A 186 31.42 -22.33 45.09
C PRO A 186 31.58 -22.54 46.60
N GLU A 187 32.16 -21.57 47.32
CA GLU A 187 32.34 -21.64 48.78
C GLU A 187 31.07 -21.31 49.58
N ALA A 188 30.12 -20.58 48.98
CA ALA A 188 28.87 -20.18 49.62
C ALA A 188 27.69 -20.22 48.62
N PRO A 189 27.21 -21.41 48.25
CA PRO A 189 26.24 -21.61 47.15
C PRO A 189 24.82 -21.10 47.43
N HIS A 190 24.58 -20.58 48.63
CA HIS A 190 23.32 -19.96 49.05
C HIS A 190 23.30 -18.44 48.86
N ILE A 191 24.43 -17.84 48.47
CA ILE A 191 24.55 -16.40 48.20
C ILE A 191 24.68 -16.22 46.69
N VAL A 192 23.94 -15.23 46.17
CA VAL A 192 23.90 -14.87 44.76
C VAL A 192 24.52 -13.47 44.63
N VAL A 193 25.51 -13.33 43.75
CA VAL A 193 26.30 -12.10 43.59
C VAL A 193 26.27 -11.66 42.12
N PRO A 194 26.17 -10.36 41.82
CA PRO A 194 26.25 -9.86 40.45
C PRO A 194 27.62 -10.18 39.81
N ASP A 195 27.62 -10.60 38.53
CA ASP A 195 28.83 -10.74 37.70
C ASP A 195 29.28 -9.34 37.27
N GLU A 196 30.50 -8.92 37.63
CA GLU A 196 31.16 -7.70 37.11
C GLU A 196 31.95 -7.98 35.83
#